data_AF-A0A8S9WI55-F1
#
_entry.id   AF-A0A8S9WI55-F1
#
_cell.length_a   1.000
_cell.length_b   1.000
_cell.length_c   1.000
_cell.angle_alpha   90.00
_cell.angle_beta   90.00
_cell.angle_gamma   90.00
#
_symmetry.space_group_name_H-M   'P 1'
#
loop_
_entity.id
_entity.type
_entity.pdbx_description
1 polymer ?
#
loop_
_entity_poly.entity_id
_entity_poly.type
_entity_poly.pdbx_seq_one_letter_code
_entity_poly.pdbx_strand_id
1 'polypeptide(L)'
;MKQNTGKLVLFTALTVLVFAGFSIVAVINSASANQNATFATTDMDSSGTTDISIGWSTTIVNNGNHSIHVDTSGVATRDYADVGVHTDFVLNASTTISYWGYTVSGSGADVPDELFIMLDTNDDGNTDVALCYTSSGRVGAWVQFYFNGATGPFSGWYTVDDFASVNITDYYGNKVIDVALGAGVPTSFYGVTVDVYLDNLTVNGNTLLDDDSGFIEVHYGRRLGLVIATSIQDAIDAALPGDTIVVYKGTYQERVNVTKQLILRGIDTGSGKPVVDADGSGSAITLSADDITLDGFTSTNADYGINLHDSCNCTITGNNVCNNNYGINLSDSRNNKIYLNDFINDFNNAYSYFSTNAWNSTEKKTYKYRGGSYTNYMGNYWCDYTGSDTNNDGLGDTSYCIDSDHDYHPLMQPWDNYFAIPIFDTGKGTYPSIAGTHKGTIKSSDIINVSRLYTYSCMGTGGYTEYARIWNATLDVNATGGGYTGDWHNIYFSEPFTLYPNCEYNYTIKTGSYPQIHHKTAFLTTNGWINCTEFVDATGTKYDNWIPAIMLE
;
A
#
# COMPACT_ATOMS: atom_id res chain seq x y z
N MET A 1 40.02 35.26 -3.56
CA MET A 1 38.66 34.83 -3.19
C MET A 1 37.93 34.44 -4.46
N LYS A 2 37.71 33.14 -4.71
CA LYS A 2 36.81 32.66 -5.77
C LYS A 2 35.51 32.25 -5.08
N GLN A 3 34.37 32.79 -5.51
CA GLN A 3 33.06 32.32 -5.08
C GLN A 3 32.78 31.01 -5.82
N ASN A 4 32.57 29.92 -5.08
CA ASN A 4 31.87 28.74 -5.60
C ASN A 4 30.38 28.96 -5.36
N THR A 5 29.63 29.25 -6.43
CA THR A 5 28.17 29.17 -6.45
C THR A 5 27.76 27.71 -6.49
N GLY A 6 27.63 27.09 -5.31
CA GLY A 6 27.00 25.78 -5.20
C GLY A 6 25.56 25.87 -5.65
N LYS A 7 25.24 25.27 -6.80
CA LYS A 7 23.84 25.03 -7.21
C LYS A 7 23.22 24.10 -6.16
N LEU A 8 22.18 24.57 -5.48
CA LEU A 8 21.30 23.70 -4.72
C LEU A 8 20.51 22.84 -5.72
N VAL A 9 20.95 21.59 -5.93
CA VAL A 9 20.17 20.60 -6.67
C VAL A 9 19.08 20.11 -5.74
N LEU A 10 17.85 20.53 -6.03
CA LEU A 10 16.66 20.08 -5.30
C LEU A 10 16.35 18.65 -5.78
N PHE A 11 16.72 17.64 -4.99
CA PHE A 11 16.28 16.27 -5.24
C PHE A 11 14.78 16.17 -4.91
N THR A 12 13.95 16.07 -5.94
CA THR A 12 12.55 15.67 -5.79
C THR A 12 12.51 14.21 -5.35
N ALA A 13 11.98 13.93 -4.15
CA ALA A 13 11.89 12.59 -3.63
C ALA A 13 10.92 11.73 -4.46
N LEU A 14 11.46 10.74 -5.15
CA LEU A 14 10.73 9.72 -5.89
C LEU A 14 10.06 8.78 -4.87
N THR A 15 8.76 8.50 -5.02
CA THR A 15 8.04 7.68 -4.01
C THR A 15 7.06 6.71 -4.66
N VAL A 16 7.41 5.42 -4.62
CA VAL A 16 6.50 4.30 -4.91
C VAL A 16 5.97 3.76 -3.58
N LEU A 17 4.66 3.48 -3.49
CA LEU A 17 4.06 2.85 -2.33
C LEU A 17 3.41 1.52 -2.70
N VAL A 18 3.83 0.41 -2.08
CA VAL A 18 3.10 -0.86 -2.17
C VAL A 18 2.01 -0.90 -1.10
N PHE A 19 0.78 -1.15 -1.53
CA PHE A 19 -0.39 -1.36 -0.70
C PHE A 19 -0.90 -2.80 -0.87
N ALA A 20 -0.64 -3.63 0.14
CA ALA A 20 -1.66 -4.62 0.51
C ALA A 20 -2.97 -3.85 0.77
N GLY A 21 -4.12 -4.44 0.46
CA GLY A 21 -5.40 -3.74 0.54
C GLY A 21 -5.59 -3.01 1.87
N PHE A 22 -5.81 -1.67 1.80
CA PHE A 22 -5.98 -0.67 2.87
C PHE A 22 -4.74 0.16 3.36
N SER A 23 -4.56 1.35 2.74
CA SER A 23 -4.23 2.71 3.29
C SER A 23 -3.52 2.94 4.66
N ILE A 24 -2.59 3.89 4.92
CA ILE A 24 -1.78 4.95 4.20
C ILE A 24 -0.49 5.20 5.04
N VAL A 25 0.62 5.64 4.42
CA VAL A 25 1.95 5.86 5.06
C VAL A 25 2.38 7.35 5.11
N ALA A 26 3.34 7.70 5.98
CA ALA A 26 4.15 8.93 5.96
C ALA A 26 5.67 8.63 6.09
N VAL A 27 6.55 9.53 5.62
CA VAL A 27 7.98 9.28 5.27
C VAL A 27 9.00 9.93 6.22
N ILE A 28 10.09 9.22 6.63
CA ILE A 28 11.50 9.72 6.82
C ILE A 28 12.52 8.57 6.54
N ASN A 29 13.77 8.93 6.18
CA ASN A 29 14.89 8.15 5.63
C ASN A 29 15.46 6.90 6.38
N SER A 30 15.95 5.99 5.52
CA SER A 30 17.16 5.12 5.60
C SER A 30 17.22 3.84 6.46
N ALA A 31 17.50 2.73 5.73
CA ALA A 31 18.32 1.55 6.05
C ALA A 31 17.64 0.22 6.43
N SER A 32 18.13 -0.84 5.74
CA SER A 32 17.92 -2.30 5.86
C SER A 32 16.50 -2.91 5.72
N ALA A 33 16.48 -4.13 5.17
CA ALA A 33 15.31 -4.95 4.88
C ALA A 33 15.52 -6.37 5.42
N ASN A 34 14.43 -7.04 5.79
CA ASN A 34 14.25 -8.46 6.14
C ASN A 34 12.76 -8.66 6.48
N GLN A 35 12.23 -9.87 6.67
CA GLN A 35 12.10 -11.06 5.80
C GLN A 35 11.02 -11.95 6.48
N ASN A 36 10.37 -12.87 5.77
CA ASN A 36 9.29 -13.68 6.36
C ASN A 36 9.79 -14.68 7.42
N ALA A 37 8.91 -15.12 8.31
CA ALA A 37 9.17 -16.27 9.19
C ALA A 37 9.50 -17.52 8.36
N THR A 38 10.49 -18.29 8.81
CA THR A 38 11.04 -19.45 8.09
C THR A 38 11.04 -20.69 8.98
N PHE A 39 10.89 -21.87 8.38
CA PHE A 39 10.64 -23.13 9.08
C PHE A 39 11.87 -24.03 9.08
N ALA A 40 12.18 -24.63 10.22
CA ALA A 40 13.24 -25.61 10.39
C ALA A 40 12.71 -26.89 11.06
N THR A 41 13.40 -28.00 10.83
CA THR A 41 13.14 -29.28 11.49
C THR A 41 14.48 -29.91 11.88
N THR A 42 14.52 -30.51 13.07
CA THR A 42 15.73 -31.11 13.65
C THR A 42 15.51 -32.61 13.80
N ASP A 43 16.30 -33.41 13.08
CA ASP A 43 16.30 -34.87 13.16
C ASP A 43 17.08 -35.33 14.41
N MET A 44 16.38 -36.02 15.31
CA MET A 44 16.87 -36.51 16.59
C MET A 44 17.02 -38.05 16.62
N ASP A 45 16.68 -38.76 15.54
CA ASP A 45 16.83 -40.21 15.44
C ASP A 45 17.20 -40.64 14.01
N SER A 46 18.44 -41.10 13.85
CA SER A 46 19.15 -41.41 12.58
C SER A 46 18.44 -42.27 11.51
N SER A 47 17.24 -42.78 11.79
CA SER A 47 16.30 -43.28 10.80
C SER A 47 15.47 -42.14 10.17
N GLY A 48 16.14 -41.21 9.47
CA GLY A 48 15.51 -40.00 8.96
C GLY A 48 14.19 -40.21 8.22
N THR A 49 13.16 -39.50 8.64
CA THR A 49 11.77 -39.63 8.15
C THR A 49 11.18 -38.29 7.72
N THR A 50 10.49 -38.32 6.59
CA THR A 50 9.85 -37.19 5.89
C THR A 50 8.56 -36.70 6.53
N ASP A 51 8.40 -36.91 7.83
CA ASP A 51 7.08 -37.15 8.43
C ASP A 51 6.59 -35.99 9.31
N ILE A 52 7.27 -34.83 9.24
CA ILE A 52 6.79 -33.53 9.73
C ILE A 52 6.29 -32.72 8.53
N SER A 53 5.03 -32.29 8.58
CA SER A 53 4.48 -31.32 7.63
C SER A 53 4.16 -30.01 8.33
N ILE A 54 4.56 -28.89 7.72
CA ILE A 54 4.35 -27.54 8.25
C ILE A 54 3.58 -26.73 7.20
N GLY A 55 2.51 -26.06 7.61
CA GLY A 55 1.68 -25.27 6.69
C GLY A 55 0.89 -24.18 7.39
N TRP A 56 0.46 -23.18 6.62
CA TRP A 56 -0.44 -22.13 7.08
C TRP A 56 -1.90 -22.59 6.91
N SER A 57 -2.71 -22.43 7.96
CA SER A 57 -4.14 -22.74 7.94
C SER A 57 -4.97 -21.55 8.39
N THR A 58 -6.04 -21.25 7.66
CA THR A 58 -7.05 -20.25 8.01
C THR A 58 -8.34 -20.87 8.56
N THR A 59 -8.34 -22.21 8.71
CA THR A 59 -9.56 -23.02 8.96
C THR A 59 -9.59 -23.69 10.33
N ILE A 60 -8.46 -23.68 11.06
CA ILE A 60 -8.29 -24.30 12.38
C ILE A 60 -7.92 -23.21 13.38
N VAL A 61 -8.86 -22.32 13.70
CA VAL A 61 -8.57 -21.12 14.50
C VAL A 61 -9.56 -21.00 15.66
N ASN A 62 -9.05 -21.04 16.90
CA ASN A 62 -9.86 -20.79 18.10
C ASN A 62 -9.94 -19.29 18.44
N ASN A 63 -8.94 -18.50 18.05
CA ASN A 63 -8.92 -17.04 18.06
C ASN A 63 -7.88 -16.54 17.04
N GLY A 64 -8.16 -15.46 16.29
CA GLY A 64 -7.33 -14.98 15.16
C GLY A 64 -7.91 -15.31 13.77
N ASN A 65 -7.16 -15.04 12.69
CA ASN A 65 -7.54 -15.38 11.29
C ASN A 65 -6.65 -16.46 10.64
N HIS A 66 -5.42 -16.62 11.09
CA HIS A 66 -4.42 -17.55 10.55
C HIS A 66 -3.82 -18.39 11.68
N SER A 67 -3.19 -19.50 11.34
CA SER A 67 -2.52 -20.41 12.27
C SER A 67 -1.38 -21.14 11.55
N ILE A 68 -0.35 -21.55 12.29
CA ILE A 68 0.70 -22.42 11.76
C ILE A 68 0.41 -23.83 12.27
N HIS A 69 0.14 -24.73 11.33
CA HIS A 69 -0.15 -26.12 11.60
C HIS A 69 1.13 -26.93 11.42
N VAL A 70 1.55 -27.62 12.49
CA VAL A 70 2.60 -28.63 12.44
C VAL A 70 1.95 -29.99 12.67
N ASP A 71 1.96 -30.85 11.66
CA ASP A 71 1.42 -32.19 11.76
C ASP A 71 2.51 -33.25 11.59
N THR A 72 2.61 -34.13 12.60
CA THR A 72 3.50 -35.31 12.64
C THR A 72 2.70 -36.62 12.56
N SER A 73 1.54 -36.59 11.90
CA SER A 73 0.54 -37.65 12.00
C SER A 73 1.03 -39.03 11.50
N GLY A 74 0.99 -40.00 12.41
CA GLY A 74 1.08 -41.44 12.09
C GLY A 74 2.21 -42.20 12.79
N VAL A 75 3.29 -41.53 13.19
CA VAL A 75 4.44 -42.16 13.86
C VAL A 75 4.91 -41.28 15.02
N ALA A 76 5.42 -41.91 16.09
CA ALA A 76 6.09 -41.18 17.16
C ALA A 76 7.48 -40.74 16.69
N THR A 77 7.68 -39.45 16.49
CA THR A 77 9.02 -38.88 16.29
C THR A 77 9.59 -38.27 17.58
N ARG A 78 10.91 -38.13 17.65
CA ARG A 78 11.66 -37.39 18.69
C ARG A 78 12.15 -36.02 18.17
N ASP A 79 11.82 -35.71 16.92
CA ASP A 79 12.27 -34.55 16.17
C ASP A 79 11.55 -33.27 16.63
N TYR A 80 12.23 -32.15 16.50
CA TYR A 80 11.67 -30.82 16.74
C TYR A 80 11.26 -30.16 15.43
N ALA A 81 10.14 -29.43 15.46
CA ALA A 81 9.69 -28.56 14.38
C ALA A 81 9.64 -27.12 14.88
N ASP A 82 10.40 -26.24 14.24
CA ASP A 82 10.63 -24.88 14.71
C ASP A 82 10.09 -23.85 13.72
N VAL A 83 9.39 -22.85 14.25
CA VAL A 83 9.02 -21.64 13.51
C VAL A 83 9.98 -20.52 13.90
N GLY A 84 10.88 -20.15 12.99
CA GLY A 84 11.89 -19.11 13.18
C GLY A 84 11.45 -17.75 12.64
N VAL A 85 11.78 -16.69 13.38
CA VAL A 85 11.65 -15.29 12.97
C VAL A 85 13.04 -14.67 12.92
N HIS A 86 13.38 -14.08 11.78
CA HIS A 86 14.69 -13.45 11.61
C HIS A 86 14.78 -12.15 12.41
N THR A 87 15.92 -11.94 13.07
CA THR A 87 16.19 -10.84 13.98
C THR A 87 17.59 -10.27 13.78
N ASP A 88 17.84 -9.08 14.29
CA ASP A 88 19.18 -8.47 14.27
C ASP A 88 19.36 -7.69 15.58
N PHE A 89 19.66 -8.41 16.67
CA PHE A 89 19.95 -7.78 17.96
C PHE A 89 21.12 -8.45 18.68
N VAL A 90 21.88 -7.64 19.43
CA VAL A 90 22.95 -8.15 20.29
C VAL A 90 22.35 -8.62 21.61
N LEU A 91 22.58 -9.89 21.95
CA LEU A 91 22.12 -10.46 23.21
C LEU A 91 22.81 -9.76 24.39
N ASN A 92 22.05 -9.28 25.37
CA ASN A 92 22.61 -8.57 26.52
C ASN A 92 21.71 -8.69 27.77
N ALA A 93 22.23 -8.26 28.92
CA ALA A 93 21.55 -8.36 30.21
C ALA A 93 20.22 -7.58 30.34
N SER A 94 19.92 -6.68 29.40
CA SER A 94 18.63 -5.98 29.32
C SER A 94 17.71 -6.49 28.21
N THR A 95 18.12 -7.50 27.45
CA THR A 95 17.26 -8.12 26.45
C THR A 95 16.07 -8.81 27.12
N THR A 96 14.86 -8.45 26.71
CA THR A 96 13.63 -9.14 27.10
C THR A 96 13.02 -9.82 25.88
N ILE A 97 12.59 -11.07 26.03
CA ILE A 97 11.85 -11.82 25.01
C ILE A 97 10.60 -12.38 25.70
N SER A 98 9.43 -12.15 25.12
CA SER A 98 8.14 -12.65 25.61
C SER A 98 7.35 -13.20 24.42
N TYR A 99 6.56 -14.24 24.62
CA TYR A 99 5.70 -14.82 23.58
C TYR A 99 4.45 -15.43 24.24
N TRP A 100 3.37 -15.52 23.49
CA TRP A 100 2.14 -16.22 23.88
C TRP A 100 1.72 -17.21 22.80
N GLY A 101 0.96 -18.21 23.20
CA GLY A 101 0.50 -19.27 22.32
C GLY A 101 -0.32 -20.31 23.08
N TYR A 102 -1.02 -21.16 22.32
CA TYR A 102 -1.89 -22.19 22.87
C TYR A 102 -1.89 -23.41 21.94
N THR A 103 -2.55 -24.50 22.35
CA THR A 103 -2.79 -25.70 21.53
C THR A 103 -4.29 -26.04 21.50
N VAL A 104 -4.76 -26.79 20.49
CA VAL A 104 -6.19 -26.98 20.18
C VAL A 104 -7.01 -27.64 21.30
N SER A 105 -6.38 -28.33 22.25
CA SER A 105 -7.08 -28.96 23.38
C SER A 105 -7.72 -27.96 24.35
N GLY A 106 -7.37 -26.66 24.29
CA GLY A 106 -8.16 -25.55 24.86
C GLY A 106 -8.24 -25.46 26.38
N SER A 107 -7.69 -26.43 27.13
CA SER A 107 -7.42 -26.29 28.56
C SER A 107 -6.11 -25.52 28.73
N GLY A 108 -6.21 -24.23 29.05
CA GLY A 108 -5.05 -23.33 29.10
C GLY A 108 -3.91 -23.80 30.00
N ALA A 109 -2.69 -23.37 29.62
CA ALA A 109 -1.38 -23.93 29.97
C ALA A 109 -1.04 -25.23 29.21
N ASP A 110 -0.64 -25.05 27.95
CA ASP A 110 0.71 -25.39 27.47
C ASP A 110 1.00 -24.49 26.24
N VAL A 111 1.93 -23.53 26.42
CA VAL A 111 2.50 -22.64 25.38
C VAL A 111 3.41 -23.45 24.44
N PRO A 112 3.94 -22.91 23.31
CA PRO A 112 5.07 -23.57 22.65
C PRO A 112 6.15 -23.91 23.69
N ASP A 113 6.52 -25.20 23.73
CA ASP A 113 7.15 -25.84 24.90
C ASP A 113 8.55 -25.28 25.19
N GLU A 114 9.19 -24.78 24.12
CA GLU A 114 10.59 -24.40 24.04
C GLU A 114 10.78 -23.12 23.20
N LEU A 115 11.63 -22.21 23.69
CA LEU A 115 12.10 -21.01 22.98
C LEU A 115 13.56 -21.20 22.60
N PHE A 116 13.87 -21.05 21.31
CA PHE A 116 15.21 -21.11 20.75
C PHE A 116 15.72 -19.73 20.36
N ILE A 117 16.99 -19.47 20.68
CA ILE A 117 17.75 -18.29 20.26
C ILE A 117 18.90 -18.76 19.38
N MET A 118 18.90 -18.34 18.11
CA MET A 118 19.93 -18.66 17.13
C MET A 118 21.01 -17.59 17.13
N LEU A 119 22.24 -17.99 17.48
CA LEU A 119 23.38 -17.11 17.65
C LEU A 119 24.40 -17.27 16.53
N ASP A 120 24.79 -16.13 15.98
CA ASP A 120 26.07 -15.95 15.29
C ASP A 120 27.10 -15.54 16.36
N THR A 121 28.10 -16.41 16.56
CA THR A 121 29.15 -16.25 17.58
C THR A 121 30.52 -15.95 16.98
N ASN A 122 30.60 -15.91 15.64
CA ASN A 122 31.84 -15.76 14.89
C ASN A 122 31.81 -14.56 13.90
N ASP A 123 30.65 -13.90 13.77
CA ASP A 123 30.29 -12.78 12.86
C ASP A 123 30.31 -13.14 11.35
N ASP A 124 30.07 -14.40 10.97
CA ASP A 124 30.00 -14.86 9.56
C ASP A 124 28.58 -14.80 8.94
N GLY A 125 27.56 -14.49 9.73
CA GLY A 125 26.17 -14.38 9.31
C GLY A 125 25.37 -15.68 9.31
N ASN A 126 25.90 -16.79 9.83
CA ASN A 126 25.20 -18.06 9.99
C ASN A 126 24.95 -18.38 11.48
N THR A 127 24.10 -19.38 11.76
CA THR A 127 23.88 -19.88 13.12
C THR A 127 25.00 -20.83 13.52
N ASP A 128 25.84 -20.44 14.48
CA ASP A 128 26.80 -21.35 15.13
C ASP A 128 26.12 -22.19 16.22
N VAL A 129 25.25 -21.55 17.00
CA VAL A 129 24.74 -22.06 18.28
C VAL A 129 23.25 -21.78 18.42
N ALA A 130 22.48 -22.80 18.79
CA ALA A 130 21.14 -22.62 19.35
C ALA A 130 21.20 -22.66 20.89
N LEU A 131 20.46 -21.76 21.54
CA LEU A 131 20.14 -21.85 22.96
C LEU A 131 18.65 -22.08 23.15
N CYS A 132 18.28 -23.21 23.77
CA CYS A 132 16.90 -23.50 24.17
C CYS A 132 16.65 -23.13 25.64
N TYR A 133 15.51 -22.51 25.90
CA TYR A 133 14.93 -22.38 27.24
C TYR A 133 13.84 -23.43 27.45
N THR A 134 14.11 -24.44 28.29
CA THR A 134 13.15 -25.50 28.63
C THR A 134 12.40 -25.17 29.92
N SER A 135 11.07 -25.24 29.87
CA SER A 135 10.20 -25.04 31.05
C SER A 135 10.33 -26.19 32.07
N SER A 136 10.80 -27.37 31.62
CA SER A 136 10.85 -28.63 32.36
C SER A 136 11.96 -28.69 33.43
N GLY A 137 11.76 -27.98 34.53
CA GLY A 137 12.40 -28.29 35.83
C GLY A 137 13.81 -27.74 36.08
N ARG A 138 14.39 -26.96 35.15
CA ARG A 138 15.66 -26.23 35.37
C ARG A 138 15.44 -24.71 35.34
N VAL A 139 14.76 -24.18 36.34
CA VAL A 139 14.51 -22.73 36.49
C VAL A 139 15.84 -21.95 36.38
N GLY A 140 16.03 -21.25 35.25
CA GLY A 140 17.18 -20.39 34.99
C GLY A 140 18.39 -21.02 34.30
N ALA A 141 18.30 -22.24 33.75
CA ALA A 141 19.38 -22.83 32.94
C ALA A 141 18.98 -22.96 31.46
N TRP A 142 19.88 -22.53 30.57
CA TRP A 142 19.72 -22.72 29.13
C TRP A 142 20.40 -24.02 28.70
N VAL A 143 19.95 -24.58 27.57
CA VAL A 143 20.58 -25.75 26.95
C VAL A 143 21.16 -25.33 25.61
N GLN A 144 22.43 -25.63 25.38
CA GLN A 144 23.14 -25.35 24.14
C GLN A 144 23.05 -26.52 23.17
N PHE A 145 22.88 -26.18 21.90
CA PHE A 145 22.80 -27.03 20.72
C PHE A 145 23.87 -26.55 19.73
N TYR A 146 24.62 -27.46 19.11
CA TYR A 146 25.60 -27.16 18.07
C TYR A 146 25.10 -27.62 16.70
N PHE A 147 25.13 -26.74 15.71
CA PHE A 147 24.78 -27.05 14.32
C PHE A 147 26.04 -27.43 13.52
N ASN A 148 26.34 -28.72 13.40
CA ASN A 148 27.53 -29.16 12.68
C ASN A 148 27.32 -29.17 11.16
N GLY A 149 28.01 -28.26 10.45
CA GLY A 149 28.18 -28.33 9.00
C GLY A 149 27.11 -27.64 8.15
N ALA A 150 26.28 -26.77 8.72
CA ALA A 150 25.35 -25.94 7.96
C ALA A 150 26.09 -24.96 7.03
N THR A 151 25.63 -24.80 5.78
CA THR A 151 26.13 -23.77 4.86
C THR A 151 24.97 -22.92 4.34
N GLY A 152 24.87 -21.69 4.84
CA GLY A 152 23.81 -20.74 4.48
C GLY A 152 22.51 -20.95 5.27
N PRO A 153 21.66 -19.91 5.34
CA PRO A 153 20.64 -19.81 6.39
C PRO A 153 19.55 -20.88 6.32
N PHE A 154 19.13 -21.35 5.13
CA PHE A 154 18.06 -22.36 5.00
C PHE A 154 18.29 -23.31 3.81
N SER A 155 18.91 -24.47 4.05
CA SER A 155 19.03 -25.54 3.03
C SER A 155 18.91 -26.97 3.57
N GLY A 156 17.94 -27.23 4.46
CA GLY A 156 17.50 -28.58 4.81
C GLY A 156 17.42 -28.85 6.30
N TRP A 157 17.24 -30.13 6.63
CA TRP A 157 17.21 -30.66 7.99
C TRP A 157 18.52 -30.38 8.73
N TYR A 158 18.41 -30.02 10.01
CA TYR A 158 19.57 -29.84 10.88
C TYR A 158 19.73 -31.08 11.75
N THR A 159 20.98 -31.54 11.92
CA THR A 159 21.35 -32.54 12.92
C THR A 159 22.07 -31.81 14.05
N VAL A 160 21.67 -32.08 15.30
CA VAL A 160 22.32 -31.50 16.49
C VAL A 160 23.03 -32.61 17.26
N ASP A 161 24.32 -32.41 17.51
CA ASP A 161 25.19 -33.49 18.02
C ASP A 161 25.32 -33.57 19.55
N ASP A 162 25.08 -32.49 20.31
CA ASP A 162 25.32 -32.45 21.76
C ASP A 162 24.43 -31.43 22.50
N PHE A 163 24.07 -31.77 23.75
CA PHE A 163 23.32 -30.92 24.69
C PHE A 163 24.17 -30.57 25.91
N ALA A 164 24.49 -29.29 26.11
CA ALA A 164 25.18 -28.80 27.32
C ALA A 164 24.31 -27.84 28.13
N SER A 165 24.34 -27.94 29.46
CA SER A 165 23.71 -26.94 30.33
C SER A 165 24.63 -25.71 30.40
N VAL A 166 24.13 -24.55 29.97
CA VAL A 166 24.89 -23.30 29.86
C VAL A 166 24.21 -22.14 30.56
N ASN A 167 24.95 -21.05 30.75
CA ASN A 167 24.41 -19.79 31.23
C ASN A 167 24.34 -18.79 30.07
N ILE A 168 23.18 -18.17 29.86
CA ILE A 168 22.97 -17.20 28.78
C ILE A 168 23.88 -15.96 28.90
N THR A 169 24.39 -15.67 30.11
CA THR A 169 25.36 -14.58 30.31
C THR A 169 26.66 -14.77 29.55
N ASP A 170 27.02 -16.03 29.27
CA ASP A 170 28.25 -16.37 28.56
C ASP A 170 28.14 -16.02 27.06
N TYR A 171 26.92 -15.77 26.59
CA TYR A 171 26.58 -15.39 25.22
C TYR A 171 26.27 -13.89 25.05
N TYR A 172 26.38 -13.08 26.09
CA TYR A 172 26.18 -11.63 25.97
C TYR A 172 27.26 -10.99 25.09
N GLY A 173 26.81 -10.18 24.12
CA GLY A 173 27.67 -9.57 23.10
C GLY A 173 27.61 -10.26 21.73
N ASN A 174 27.14 -11.51 21.65
CA ASN A 174 26.91 -12.20 20.38
C ASN A 174 25.63 -11.70 19.70
N LYS A 175 25.56 -11.89 18.38
CA LYS A 175 24.41 -11.51 17.58
C LYS A 175 23.36 -12.62 17.61
N VAL A 176 22.14 -12.29 18.01
CA VAL A 176 20.98 -13.12 17.71
C VAL A 176 20.54 -12.80 16.30
N ILE A 177 20.54 -13.81 15.45
CA ILE A 177 20.10 -13.73 14.06
C ILE A 177 18.71 -14.29 13.87
N ASP A 178 18.24 -15.23 14.71
CA ASP A 178 16.85 -15.71 14.66
C ASP A 178 16.34 -16.05 16.07
N VAL A 179 15.04 -15.93 16.27
CA VAL A 179 14.31 -16.43 17.44
C VAL A 179 13.28 -17.43 16.93
N ALA A 180 13.30 -18.66 17.46
CA ALA A 180 12.39 -19.72 17.02
C ALA A 180 11.59 -20.33 18.18
N LEU A 181 10.41 -20.85 17.85
CA LEU A 181 9.47 -21.46 18.80
C LEU A 181 9.17 -22.90 18.37
N GLY A 182 9.37 -23.83 19.31
CA GLY A 182 9.29 -25.27 19.04
C GLY A 182 7.89 -25.86 19.19
N ALA A 183 7.53 -26.75 18.26
CA ALA A 183 6.24 -27.43 18.16
C ALA A 183 6.32 -28.92 18.55
N GLY A 184 6.55 -29.21 19.83
CA GLY A 184 6.58 -30.56 20.43
C GLY A 184 7.93 -31.30 20.30
N VAL A 185 8.22 -32.38 21.05
CA VAL A 185 7.63 -32.83 22.34
C VAL A 185 8.70 -33.44 23.29
N PRO A 186 8.87 -32.95 24.53
CA PRO A 186 9.78 -33.55 25.51
C PRO A 186 9.27 -34.84 26.18
N THR A 187 8.00 -35.23 26.01
CA THR A 187 7.40 -36.37 26.77
C THR A 187 6.41 -37.30 26.04
N SER A 188 6.03 -37.04 24.77
CA SER A 188 5.03 -37.84 24.05
C SER A 188 5.66 -38.84 23.08
N PHE A 189 5.47 -40.14 23.31
CA PHE A 189 5.90 -41.22 22.39
C PHE A 189 4.81 -41.61 21.37
N TYR A 190 4.06 -40.63 20.86
CA TYR A 190 3.03 -40.81 19.84
C TYR A 190 3.03 -39.59 18.91
N GLY A 191 2.73 -39.78 17.63
CA GLY A 191 2.63 -38.67 16.67
C GLY A 191 1.60 -37.65 17.12
N VAL A 192 1.97 -36.37 17.07
CA VAL A 192 1.19 -35.24 17.59
C VAL A 192 0.91 -34.25 16.47
N THR A 193 -0.36 -33.87 16.35
CA THR A 193 -0.74 -32.68 15.57
C THR A 193 -0.71 -31.50 16.53
N VAL A 194 0.17 -30.52 16.27
CA VAL A 194 0.36 -29.32 17.08
C VAL A 194 0.07 -28.11 16.21
N ASP A 195 -1.12 -27.54 16.34
CA ASP A 195 -1.35 -26.16 15.92
C ASP A 195 -0.61 -25.23 16.89
N VAL A 196 0.36 -24.49 16.37
CA VAL A 196 1.06 -23.44 17.11
C VAL A 196 0.48 -22.10 16.67
N TYR A 197 -0.27 -21.50 17.59
CA TYR A 197 -0.76 -20.13 17.45
C TYR A 197 0.33 -19.20 18.02
N LEU A 198 0.85 -18.33 17.16
CA LEU A 198 1.97 -17.45 17.49
C LEU A 198 1.45 -16.04 17.73
N ASP A 199 1.15 -15.78 18.99
CA ASP A 199 0.61 -14.51 19.43
C ASP A 199 1.65 -13.70 20.22
N ASN A 200 1.72 -12.40 19.95
CA ASN A 200 2.49 -11.43 20.73
C ASN A 200 3.98 -11.80 21.02
N LEU A 201 4.71 -12.38 20.06
CA LEU A 201 6.17 -12.55 20.20
C LEU A 201 6.83 -11.15 20.24
N THR A 202 7.41 -10.76 21.36
CA THR A 202 8.04 -9.46 21.58
C THR A 202 9.52 -9.58 21.93
N VAL A 203 10.36 -8.76 21.31
CA VAL A 203 11.76 -8.55 21.71
C VAL A 203 11.97 -7.09 22.09
N ASN A 204 12.41 -6.86 23.34
CA ASN A 204 12.59 -5.53 23.94
C ASN A 204 11.33 -4.64 23.89
N GLY A 205 10.15 -5.28 23.92
CA GLY A 205 8.85 -4.61 23.81
C GLY A 205 8.41 -4.27 22.39
N ASN A 206 9.15 -4.67 21.35
CA ASN A 206 8.69 -4.60 19.95
C ASN A 206 8.11 -5.97 19.58
N THR A 207 6.87 -6.00 19.10
CA THR A 207 6.24 -7.23 18.59
C THR A 207 6.86 -7.61 17.24
N LEU A 208 6.98 -8.91 17.00
CA LEU A 208 7.59 -9.54 15.82
C LEU A 208 6.60 -10.51 15.13
N LEU A 209 5.57 -10.98 15.84
CA LEU A 209 4.43 -11.75 15.35
C LEU A 209 3.18 -11.41 16.17
N ASP A 210 2.04 -11.19 15.49
CA ASP A 210 0.70 -10.91 16.02
C ASP A 210 -0.34 -11.49 15.04
N ASP A 211 -1.32 -12.26 15.53
CA ASP A 211 -2.42 -12.85 14.74
C ASP A 211 -3.83 -12.42 15.17
N ASP A 212 -3.92 -11.52 16.16
CA ASP A 212 -5.19 -11.14 16.77
C ASP A 212 -5.95 -10.09 15.92
N SER A 213 -7.27 -10.23 15.84
CA SER A 213 -8.05 -9.57 14.79
C SER A 213 -8.28 -8.06 15.02
N GLY A 214 -7.41 -7.23 14.44
CA GLY A 214 -7.75 -5.85 14.03
C GLY A 214 -7.03 -4.69 14.73
N PHE A 215 -5.81 -4.40 14.25
CA PHE A 215 -4.98 -3.20 14.49
C PHE A 215 -4.60 -2.88 15.96
N ILE A 216 -3.30 -2.98 16.28
CA ILE A 216 -2.38 -1.83 16.52
C ILE A 216 -0.99 -2.37 16.92
N GLU A 217 0.08 -1.78 16.37
CA GLU A 217 1.43 -1.93 16.94
C GLU A 217 2.13 -0.55 17.07
N VAL A 218 2.57 -0.21 18.29
CA VAL A 218 3.20 1.06 18.69
C VAL A 218 4.08 0.80 19.93
N HIS A 219 5.37 1.15 20.06
CA HIS A 219 6.37 1.83 19.22
C HIS A 219 7.76 1.49 19.84
N TYR A 220 8.87 1.46 19.10
CA TYR A 220 9.63 2.71 18.82
C TYR A 220 10.51 2.62 17.56
N GLY A 221 9.86 2.66 16.40
CA GLY A 221 10.53 2.69 15.10
C GLY A 221 9.56 2.73 13.92
N ARG A 222 8.44 3.45 14.10
CA ARG A 222 7.19 3.42 13.30
C ARG A 222 7.38 3.16 11.79
N ARG A 223 7.39 1.88 11.40
CA ARG A 223 7.38 1.43 10.00
C ARG A 223 5.93 1.19 9.58
N LEU A 224 5.22 2.27 9.22
CA LEU A 224 3.95 2.13 8.49
C LEU A 224 4.24 1.32 7.22
N GLY A 225 3.41 0.32 6.92
CA GLY A 225 3.64 -0.69 5.88
C GLY A 225 3.91 -0.09 4.52
N LEU A 226 5.20 0.08 4.20
CA LEU A 226 5.67 0.67 2.97
C LEU A 226 6.94 -0.03 2.51
N VAL A 227 6.82 -0.80 1.44
CA VAL A 227 7.98 -1.11 0.61
C VAL A 227 8.37 0.19 -0.09
N ILE A 228 9.36 0.90 0.48
CA ILE A 228 10.07 1.96 -0.26
C ILE A 228 10.94 1.25 -1.29
N ALA A 229 10.34 1.05 -2.44
CA ALA A 229 11.01 0.58 -3.64
C ALA A 229 11.81 1.73 -4.25
N THR A 230 13.07 1.48 -4.63
CA THR A 230 13.93 2.47 -5.29
C THR A 230 13.57 2.71 -6.75
N SER A 231 12.76 1.81 -7.32
CA SER A 231 12.19 1.83 -8.67
C SER A 231 10.76 1.29 -8.61
N ILE A 232 9.99 1.38 -9.69
CA ILE A 232 8.71 0.68 -9.82
C ILE A 232 8.96 -0.83 -9.89
N GLN A 233 10.07 -1.28 -10.49
CA GLN A 233 10.43 -2.70 -10.53
C GLN A 233 10.63 -3.32 -9.15
N ASP A 234 11.38 -2.67 -8.24
CA ASP A 234 11.62 -3.22 -6.88
C ASP A 234 10.28 -3.38 -6.11
N ALA A 235 9.28 -2.54 -6.41
CA ALA A 235 7.94 -2.63 -5.82
C ALA A 235 7.18 -3.86 -6.33
N ILE A 236 7.26 -4.12 -7.64
CA ILE A 236 6.68 -5.30 -8.29
C ILE A 236 7.33 -6.57 -7.77
N ASP A 237 8.65 -6.59 -7.65
CA ASP A 237 9.40 -7.76 -7.23
C ASP A 237 9.06 -8.13 -5.77
N ALA A 238 8.95 -7.14 -4.89
CA ALA A 238 8.57 -7.31 -3.48
C ALA A 238 7.07 -7.60 -3.23
N ALA A 239 6.17 -7.15 -4.11
CA ALA A 239 4.73 -7.33 -3.94
C ALA A 239 4.29 -8.81 -4.05
N LEU A 240 3.22 -9.16 -3.35
CA LEU A 240 2.54 -10.45 -3.50
C LEU A 240 1.51 -10.38 -4.66
N PRO A 241 1.17 -11.52 -5.29
CA PRO A 241 0.11 -11.56 -6.29
C PRO A 241 -1.22 -11.06 -5.70
N GLY A 242 -1.87 -10.11 -6.38
CA GLY A 242 -3.11 -9.44 -5.97
C GLY A 242 -2.93 -8.08 -5.30
N ASP A 243 -1.70 -7.68 -4.94
CA ASP A 243 -1.43 -6.39 -4.30
C ASP A 243 -1.73 -5.18 -5.21
N THR A 244 -1.87 -4.00 -4.59
CA THR A 244 -1.97 -2.72 -5.30
C THR A 244 -0.68 -1.91 -5.11
N ILE A 245 0.05 -1.66 -6.18
CA ILE A 245 1.21 -0.76 -6.18
C ILE A 245 0.75 0.62 -6.63
N VAL A 246 0.90 1.61 -5.75
CA VAL A 246 0.52 3.00 -6.01
C VAL A 246 1.78 3.83 -6.25
N VAL A 247 1.90 4.39 -7.46
CA VAL A 247 3.04 5.19 -7.88
C VAL A 247 2.66 6.67 -7.90
N TYR A 248 3.35 7.48 -7.12
CA TYR A 248 3.15 8.93 -7.10
C TYR A 248 3.91 9.58 -8.25
N LYS A 249 3.50 10.81 -8.62
CA LYS A 249 4.18 11.59 -9.65
C LYS A 249 5.70 11.56 -9.51
N GLY A 250 6.37 11.51 -10.64
CA GLY A 250 7.82 11.40 -10.73
C GLY A 250 8.20 11.01 -12.15
N THR A 251 9.47 11.16 -12.50
CA THR A 251 10.01 10.58 -13.73
C THR A 251 10.90 9.41 -13.33
N TYR A 252 10.47 8.23 -13.74
CA TYR A 252 11.03 6.93 -13.44
C TYR A 252 11.78 6.47 -14.70
N GLN A 253 13.10 6.65 -14.70
CA GLN A 253 13.97 6.24 -15.82
C GLN A 253 14.29 4.75 -15.70
N GLU A 254 13.33 3.91 -16.07
CA GLU A 254 13.38 2.47 -15.93
C GLU A 254 12.55 1.76 -17.00
N ARG A 255 12.64 0.42 -17.04
CA ARG A 255 11.87 -0.44 -17.95
C ARG A 255 11.10 -1.43 -17.08
N VAL A 256 9.86 -1.08 -16.78
CA VAL A 256 9.01 -1.80 -15.83
C VAL A 256 8.54 -3.11 -16.46
N ASN A 257 8.66 -4.22 -15.75
CA ASN A 257 8.10 -5.52 -16.12
C ASN A 257 7.20 -6.05 -15.01
N VAL A 258 5.89 -6.06 -15.26
CA VAL A 258 4.89 -6.58 -14.34
C VAL A 258 4.76 -8.09 -14.56
N THR A 259 5.34 -8.88 -13.66
CA THR A 259 5.56 -10.33 -13.79
C THR A 259 4.56 -11.21 -13.02
N LYS A 260 3.60 -10.59 -12.34
CA LYS A 260 2.60 -11.25 -11.49
C LYS A 260 1.29 -10.46 -11.51
N GLN A 261 0.17 -11.11 -11.22
CA GLN A 261 -1.13 -10.45 -11.04
C GLN A 261 -1.02 -9.33 -9.99
N LEU A 262 -1.33 -8.08 -10.34
CA LEU A 262 -1.39 -6.94 -9.42
C LEU A 262 -2.13 -5.74 -10.03
N ILE A 263 -2.43 -4.73 -9.20
CA ILE A 263 -2.94 -3.43 -9.64
C ILE A 263 -1.79 -2.41 -9.55
N LEU A 264 -1.22 -2.01 -10.68
CA LEU A 264 -0.26 -0.92 -10.77
C LEU A 264 -1.02 0.39 -11.08
N ARG A 265 -1.10 1.30 -10.11
CA ARG A 265 -1.88 2.55 -10.17
C ARG A 265 -1.03 3.79 -9.98
N GLY A 266 -0.99 4.66 -10.99
CA GLY A 266 -0.43 5.99 -10.93
C GLY A 266 -1.40 6.99 -10.30
N ILE A 267 -0.89 7.90 -9.48
CA ILE A 267 -1.67 8.97 -8.85
C ILE A 267 -1.19 10.32 -9.37
N ASP A 268 -2.09 11.03 -10.08
CA ASP A 268 -1.90 12.46 -10.33
C ASP A 268 -2.23 13.25 -9.06
N THR A 269 -1.20 13.85 -8.45
CA THR A 269 -1.34 14.67 -7.25
C THR A 269 -1.71 16.13 -7.55
N GLY A 270 -2.42 16.39 -8.66
CA GLY A 270 -2.73 17.72 -9.17
C GLY A 270 -1.56 18.41 -9.89
N SER A 271 -0.59 17.64 -10.39
CA SER A 271 0.59 18.17 -11.09
C SER A 271 1.21 17.19 -12.10
N GLY A 272 0.43 16.20 -12.54
CA GLY A 272 0.82 15.20 -13.53
C GLY A 272 0.87 13.79 -12.95
N LYS A 273 0.55 12.82 -13.81
CA LYS A 273 0.70 11.38 -13.60
C LYS A 273 2.18 10.98 -13.47
N PRO A 274 2.53 9.86 -12.82
CA PRO A 274 3.89 9.30 -12.89
C PRO A 274 4.30 8.99 -14.34
N VAL A 275 5.55 9.27 -14.68
CA VAL A 275 6.12 9.10 -16.01
C VAL A 275 7.15 7.99 -15.99
N VAL A 276 6.95 6.94 -16.77
CA VAL A 276 7.96 5.91 -17.05
C VAL A 276 8.65 6.24 -18.36
N ASP A 277 9.95 6.48 -18.30
CA ASP A 277 10.81 6.90 -19.41
C ASP A 277 11.85 5.82 -19.69
N ALA A 278 11.76 5.18 -20.86
CA ALA A 278 12.64 4.07 -21.23
C ALA A 278 14.01 4.50 -21.79
N ASP A 279 14.37 5.79 -21.71
CA ASP A 279 15.64 6.36 -22.17
C ASP A 279 15.99 6.00 -23.64
N GLY A 280 14.96 5.98 -24.50
CA GLY A 280 15.07 5.82 -25.95
C GLY A 280 15.24 4.38 -26.45
N SER A 281 15.06 3.36 -25.61
CA SER A 281 15.17 1.96 -26.04
C SER A 281 14.42 0.98 -25.13
N GLY A 282 13.90 -0.11 -25.69
CA GLY A 282 13.11 -1.12 -24.98
C GLY A 282 11.69 -0.65 -24.67
N SER A 283 10.94 -1.44 -23.91
CA SER A 283 9.59 -1.07 -23.48
C SER A 283 9.62 -0.24 -22.20
N ALA A 284 8.79 0.80 -22.08
CA ALA A 284 8.64 1.54 -20.83
C ALA A 284 7.90 0.70 -19.78
N ILE A 285 6.73 0.14 -20.15
CA ILE A 285 5.97 -0.78 -19.30
C ILE A 285 5.67 -2.06 -20.06
N THR A 286 6.08 -3.21 -19.52
CA THR A 286 5.74 -4.54 -20.02
C THR A 286 4.82 -5.26 -19.04
N LEU A 287 3.76 -5.87 -19.55
CA LEU A 287 2.91 -6.81 -18.81
C LEU A 287 3.28 -8.22 -19.31
N SER A 288 3.68 -9.09 -18.37
CA SER A 288 4.16 -10.45 -18.64
C SER A 288 3.43 -11.51 -17.79
N ALA A 289 2.21 -11.19 -17.33
CA ALA A 289 1.35 -12.08 -16.58
C ALA A 289 -0.13 -11.71 -16.79
N ASP A 290 -1.02 -12.61 -16.39
CA ASP A 290 -2.46 -12.43 -16.49
C ASP A 290 -3.03 -11.54 -15.36
N ASP A 291 -4.26 -11.04 -15.58
CA ASP A 291 -5.09 -10.34 -14.59
C ASP A 291 -4.46 -9.06 -13.98
N ILE A 292 -3.51 -8.43 -14.68
CA ILE A 292 -2.90 -7.15 -14.26
C ILE A 292 -3.84 -5.98 -14.53
N THR A 293 -3.92 -5.01 -13.62
CA THR A 293 -4.48 -3.68 -13.91
C THR A 293 -3.37 -2.64 -14.00
N LEU A 294 -3.28 -1.91 -15.11
CA LEU A 294 -2.38 -0.78 -15.33
C LEU A 294 -3.21 0.51 -15.46
N ASP A 295 -3.13 1.38 -14.46
CA ASP A 295 -4.02 2.52 -14.25
C ASP A 295 -3.22 3.81 -14.08
N GLY A 296 -3.48 4.86 -14.87
CA GLY A 296 -3.04 6.22 -14.54
C GLY A 296 -1.55 6.59 -14.72
N PHE A 297 -0.78 5.94 -15.60
CA PHE A 297 0.63 6.27 -15.90
C PHE A 297 0.80 7.16 -17.14
N THR A 298 1.96 7.77 -17.28
CA THR A 298 2.50 8.24 -18.56
C THR A 298 3.64 7.31 -18.99
N SER A 299 3.67 6.85 -20.25
CA SER A 299 4.76 6.02 -20.79
C SER A 299 5.36 6.68 -22.03
N THR A 300 6.68 6.89 -22.03
CA THR A 300 7.34 7.74 -23.02
C THR A 300 8.74 7.27 -23.40
N ASN A 301 9.21 7.74 -24.56
CA ASN A 301 10.60 7.62 -25.01
C ASN A 301 11.06 6.14 -25.07
N ALA A 302 10.19 5.27 -25.59
CA ALA A 302 10.38 3.84 -25.66
C ALA A 302 10.26 3.30 -27.09
N ASP A 303 10.79 2.09 -27.32
CA ASP A 303 10.42 1.30 -28.50
C ASP A 303 8.95 0.90 -28.43
N TYR A 304 8.46 0.57 -27.23
CA TYR A 304 7.07 0.27 -26.94
C TYR A 304 6.65 0.99 -25.65
N GLY A 305 5.69 1.91 -25.71
CA GLY A 305 5.19 2.59 -24.50
C GLY A 305 4.60 1.60 -23.50
N ILE A 306 3.68 0.76 -24.00
CA ILE A 306 3.13 -0.39 -23.29
C ILE A 306 3.32 -1.65 -24.15
N ASN A 307 3.77 -2.76 -23.55
CA ASN A 307 3.99 -4.03 -24.23
C ASN A 307 3.27 -5.17 -23.50
N LEU A 308 2.48 -5.97 -24.23
CA LEU A 308 1.85 -7.20 -23.74
C LEU A 308 2.38 -8.38 -24.56
N HIS A 309 2.85 -9.42 -23.88
CA HIS A 309 3.32 -10.65 -24.50
C HIS A 309 2.72 -11.86 -23.78
N ASP A 310 1.96 -12.69 -24.51
CA ASP A 310 1.27 -13.88 -23.98
C ASP A 310 0.50 -13.61 -22.67
N SER A 311 -0.16 -12.44 -22.59
CA SER A 311 -0.85 -11.95 -21.38
C SER A 311 -2.35 -11.80 -21.62
N CYS A 312 -3.15 -12.26 -20.66
CA CYS A 312 -4.60 -12.33 -20.75
C CYS A 312 -5.33 -11.60 -19.61
N ASN A 313 -6.55 -11.16 -19.91
CA ASN A 313 -7.50 -10.55 -18.97
C ASN A 313 -7.05 -9.22 -18.31
N CYS A 314 -5.91 -8.65 -18.71
CA CYS A 314 -5.40 -7.41 -18.15
C CYS A 314 -6.30 -6.21 -18.49
N THR A 315 -6.29 -5.19 -17.63
CA THR A 315 -7.03 -3.93 -17.83
C THR A 315 -6.05 -2.76 -17.89
N ILE A 316 -6.02 -2.04 -19.01
CA ILE A 316 -5.16 -0.88 -19.26
C ILE A 316 -6.07 0.35 -19.41
N THR A 317 -6.03 1.26 -18.45
CA THR A 317 -6.95 2.41 -18.37
C THR A 317 -6.28 3.66 -17.82
N GLY A 318 -6.75 4.84 -18.21
CA GLY A 318 -6.32 6.11 -17.64
C GLY A 318 -4.91 6.57 -18.01
N ASN A 319 -4.20 5.83 -18.87
CA ASN A 319 -2.79 6.07 -19.18
C ASN A 319 -2.60 7.09 -20.32
N ASN A 320 -1.48 7.80 -20.28
CA ASN A 320 -1.03 8.74 -21.32
C ASN A 320 0.19 8.12 -22.01
N VAL A 321 -0.02 7.49 -23.16
CA VAL A 321 1.02 6.84 -23.95
C VAL A 321 1.52 7.84 -24.99
N CYS A 322 2.80 8.20 -24.97
CA CYS A 322 3.27 9.25 -25.86
C CYS A 322 4.76 9.23 -26.24
N ASN A 323 5.08 9.69 -27.45
CA ASN A 323 6.44 9.82 -27.98
C ASN A 323 7.24 8.49 -27.98
N ASN A 324 6.59 7.39 -28.34
CA ASN A 324 7.21 6.06 -28.49
C ASN A 324 7.28 5.63 -29.98
N ASN A 325 8.10 4.64 -30.32
CA ASN A 325 8.09 4.05 -31.66
C ASN A 325 6.76 3.31 -31.92
N TYR A 326 6.28 2.59 -30.90
CA TYR A 326 4.92 2.04 -30.84
C TYR A 326 4.28 2.46 -29.51
N GLY A 327 3.05 2.97 -29.53
CA GLY A 327 2.32 3.33 -28.32
C GLY A 327 2.02 2.08 -27.48
N ILE A 328 1.23 1.16 -28.03
CA ILE A 328 1.00 -0.17 -27.44
C ILE A 328 1.28 -1.31 -28.43
N ASN A 329 1.96 -2.36 -27.95
CA ASN A 329 2.20 -3.60 -28.69
C ASN A 329 1.54 -4.78 -27.96
N LEU A 330 0.83 -5.62 -28.71
CA LEU A 330 0.26 -6.87 -28.22
C LEU A 330 0.71 -8.03 -29.10
N SER A 331 1.28 -9.06 -28.48
CA SER A 331 1.67 -10.31 -29.13
C SER A 331 1.04 -11.49 -28.39
N ASP A 332 0.27 -12.31 -29.12
CA ASP A 332 -0.45 -13.49 -28.63
C ASP A 332 -1.38 -13.25 -27.42
N SER A 333 -1.74 -11.99 -27.15
CA SER A 333 -2.40 -11.53 -25.93
C SER A 333 -3.91 -11.35 -26.13
N ARG A 334 -4.73 -11.84 -25.18
CA ARG A 334 -6.18 -12.03 -25.40
C ARG A 334 -7.06 -11.56 -24.24
N ASN A 335 -8.29 -11.16 -24.55
CA ASN A 335 -9.31 -10.74 -23.57
C ASN A 335 -8.91 -9.52 -22.71
N ASN A 336 -7.87 -8.78 -23.09
CA ASN A 336 -7.47 -7.56 -22.38
C ASN A 336 -8.46 -6.43 -22.68
N LYS A 337 -8.60 -5.49 -21.74
CA LYS A 337 -9.50 -4.33 -21.80
C LYS A 337 -8.67 -3.06 -21.86
N ILE A 338 -8.71 -2.33 -22.97
CA ILE A 338 -7.89 -1.16 -23.23
C ILE A 338 -8.85 0.00 -23.53
N TYR A 339 -9.10 0.87 -22.56
CA TYR A 339 -10.06 1.96 -22.70
C TYR A 339 -9.66 3.17 -21.86
N LEU A 340 -10.14 4.36 -22.21
CA LEU A 340 -9.80 5.63 -21.54
C LEU A 340 -8.29 5.85 -21.40
N ASN A 341 -7.51 5.51 -22.43
CA ASN A 341 -6.11 5.90 -22.55
C ASN A 341 -5.95 6.97 -23.63
N ASP A 342 -4.91 7.77 -23.55
CA ASP A 342 -4.53 8.77 -24.56
C ASP A 342 -3.27 8.32 -25.30
N PHE A 343 -3.37 8.04 -26.59
CA PHE A 343 -2.25 7.75 -27.48
C PHE A 343 -1.86 9.02 -28.25
N ILE A 344 -0.65 9.54 -28.01
CA ILE A 344 -0.24 10.90 -28.41
C ILE A 344 1.20 10.92 -28.97
N ASN A 345 1.33 11.26 -30.25
CA ASN A 345 2.63 11.42 -30.94
C ASN A 345 3.52 10.16 -30.92
N ASP A 346 2.94 8.97 -30.79
CA ASP A 346 3.67 7.73 -31.07
C ASP A 346 3.83 7.57 -32.60
N PHE A 347 4.90 6.92 -33.06
CA PHE A 347 5.11 6.72 -34.50
C PHE A 347 4.11 5.71 -35.10
N ASN A 348 3.71 4.71 -34.31
CA ASN A 348 2.51 3.90 -34.52
C ASN A 348 1.76 3.76 -33.19
N ASN A 349 0.51 4.22 -33.11
CA ASN A 349 -0.23 4.24 -31.84
C ASN A 349 -0.49 2.83 -31.27
N ALA A 350 -0.79 1.84 -32.13
CA ALA A 350 -1.06 0.47 -31.70
C ALA A 350 -0.63 -0.57 -32.74
N TYR A 351 -0.17 -1.73 -32.26
CA TYR A 351 0.11 -2.91 -33.07
C TYR A 351 -0.39 -4.17 -32.34
N SER A 352 -1.17 -5.02 -33.04
CA SER A 352 -1.86 -6.16 -32.45
C SER A 352 -1.66 -7.42 -33.30
N TYR A 353 -0.80 -8.33 -32.84
CA TYR A 353 -0.42 -9.55 -33.56
C TYR A 353 -0.91 -10.81 -32.84
N PHE A 354 -1.64 -11.68 -33.56
CA PHE A 354 -2.34 -12.88 -33.03
C PHE A 354 -3.13 -12.65 -31.72
N SER A 355 -3.59 -11.42 -31.55
CA SER A 355 -4.20 -10.89 -30.34
C SER A 355 -5.68 -10.54 -30.62
N THR A 356 -6.53 -10.59 -29.59
CA THR A 356 -7.97 -10.26 -29.71
C THR A 356 -8.46 -9.67 -28.40
N ASN A 357 -8.76 -8.37 -28.40
CA ASN A 357 -8.93 -7.57 -27.19
C ASN A 357 -10.07 -6.55 -27.32
N ALA A 358 -10.55 -6.02 -26.19
CA ALA A 358 -11.58 -5.00 -26.15
C ALA A 358 -10.95 -3.60 -26.08
N TRP A 359 -11.03 -2.83 -27.16
CA TRP A 359 -10.47 -1.47 -27.26
C TRP A 359 -11.44 -0.36 -26.81
N ASN A 360 -12.51 -0.76 -26.12
CA ASN A 360 -13.44 0.13 -25.43
C ASN A 360 -13.94 -0.54 -24.15
N SER A 361 -14.56 0.24 -23.27
CA SER A 361 -15.12 -0.28 -22.03
C SER A 361 -16.16 -1.38 -22.31
N THR A 362 -16.14 -2.43 -21.50
CA THR A 362 -17.09 -3.57 -21.60
C THR A 362 -18.44 -3.28 -20.94
N GLU A 363 -18.51 -2.20 -20.15
CA GLU A 363 -19.71 -1.65 -19.55
C GLU A 363 -19.88 -0.18 -19.95
N LYS A 364 -21.11 0.33 -19.95
CA LYS A 364 -21.38 1.74 -20.23
C LYS A 364 -20.97 2.60 -19.04
N LYS A 365 -20.25 3.68 -19.31
CA LYS A 365 -19.85 4.69 -18.32
C LYS A 365 -20.67 5.96 -18.52
N THR A 366 -21.01 6.63 -17.42
CA THR A 366 -21.61 7.97 -17.46
C THR A 366 -20.51 9.01 -17.44
N TYR A 367 -20.57 9.97 -18.35
CA TYR A 367 -19.54 10.98 -18.54
C TYR A 367 -20.14 12.33 -18.93
N LYS A 368 -19.33 13.39 -18.89
CA LYS A 368 -19.73 14.76 -19.28
C LYS A 368 -18.93 15.21 -20.49
N TYR A 369 -19.59 15.84 -21.45
CA TYR A 369 -18.92 16.45 -22.61
C TYR A 369 -19.62 17.75 -22.98
N ARG A 370 -18.86 18.85 -23.09
CA ARG A 370 -19.36 20.21 -23.39
C ARG A 370 -20.56 20.66 -22.52
N GLY A 371 -20.63 20.19 -21.28
CA GLY A 371 -21.73 20.48 -20.34
C GLY A 371 -22.96 19.56 -20.49
N GLY A 372 -23.02 18.73 -21.51
CA GLY A 372 -23.95 17.59 -21.60
C GLY A 372 -23.53 16.44 -20.69
N SER A 373 -24.45 15.53 -20.41
CA SER A 373 -24.20 14.29 -19.67
C SER A 373 -24.71 13.12 -20.50
N TYR A 374 -23.87 12.11 -20.68
CA TYR A 374 -24.08 11.01 -21.61
C TYR A 374 -23.80 9.67 -20.93
N THR A 375 -24.23 8.55 -21.51
CA THR A 375 -23.94 7.21 -20.98
C THR A 375 -23.79 6.22 -22.12
N ASN A 376 -22.56 5.81 -22.39
CA ASN A 376 -22.22 4.91 -23.48
C ASN A 376 -20.97 4.08 -23.13
N TYR A 377 -20.60 3.13 -23.99
CA TYR A 377 -19.25 2.57 -23.94
C TYR A 377 -18.24 3.66 -24.34
N MET A 378 -17.02 3.59 -23.81
CA MET A 378 -15.98 4.60 -24.05
C MET A 378 -14.68 3.93 -24.50
N GLY A 379 -14.11 4.41 -25.60
CA GLY A 379 -12.85 3.94 -26.18
C GLY A 379 -11.63 4.68 -25.64
N ASN A 380 -10.63 4.84 -26.49
CA ASN A 380 -9.39 5.57 -26.23
C ASN A 380 -9.35 6.87 -27.05
N TYR A 381 -8.53 7.82 -26.63
CA TYR A 381 -8.17 8.98 -27.47
C TYR A 381 -6.97 8.62 -28.34
N TRP A 382 -7.06 8.93 -29.62
CA TRP A 382 -6.01 8.69 -30.60
C TRP A 382 -5.70 10.03 -31.28
N CYS A 383 -4.47 10.54 -31.17
CA CYS A 383 -4.13 11.88 -31.66
C CYS A 383 -4.23 12.05 -33.19
N ASP A 384 -4.30 10.95 -33.93
CA ASP A 384 -4.46 10.86 -35.39
C ASP A 384 -5.92 10.53 -35.82
N TYR A 385 -6.84 10.32 -34.88
CA TYR A 385 -8.24 10.07 -35.22
C TYR A 385 -8.88 11.32 -35.85
N THR A 386 -9.42 11.12 -37.05
CA THR A 386 -9.95 12.19 -37.92
C THR A 386 -11.42 11.99 -38.27
N GLY A 387 -12.11 11.04 -37.62
CA GLY A 387 -13.54 10.82 -37.81
C GLY A 387 -14.41 11.90 -37.16
N SER A 388 -15.71 11.87 -37.46
CA SER A 388 -16.66 12.86 -36.98
C SER A 388 -17.33 12.47 -35.66
N ASP A 389 -17.80 13.49 -34.94
CA ASP A 389 -18.79 13.42 -33.87
C ASP A 389 -20.00 14.25 -34.33
N THR A 390 -20.97 13.61 -34.97
CA THR A 390 -22.15 14.27 -35.55
C THR A 390 -23.27 14.45 -34.53
N ASN A 391 -23.34 13.59 -33.51
CA ASN A 391 -24.36 13.64 -32.47
C ASN A 391 -23.97 14.60 -31.31
N ASN A 392 -22.71 15.05 -31.25
CA ASN A 392 -22.09 15.90 -30.22
C ASN A 392 -22.08 15.27 -28.81
N ASP A 393 -22.04 13.93 -28.74
CA ASP A 393 -21.87 13.16 -27.50
C ASP A 393 -20.40 13.00 -27.09
N GLY A 394 -19.45 13.46 -27.92
CA GLY A 394 -18.02 13.43 -27.63
C GLY A 394 -17.32 12.12 -28.00
N LEU A 395 -18.02 11.14 -28.59
CA LEU A 395 -17.43 9.92 -29.13
C LEU A 395 -17.42 9.99 -30.66
N GLY A 396 -16.46 9.29 -31.27
CA GLY A 396 -16.34 9.17 -32.70
C GLY A 396 -17.40 8.25 -33.31
N ASP A 397 -18.08 8.72 -34.37
CA ASP A 397 -19.07 7.95 -35.13
C ASP A 397 -18.46 6.79 -35.95
N THR A 398 -17.14 6.79 -36.14
CA THR A 398 -16.39 5.79 -36.93
C THR A 398 -15.35 5.12 -36.04
N SER A 399 -15.26 3.80 -36.09
CA SER A 399 -14.28 3.05 -35.29
C SER A 399 -12.84 3.35 -35.71
N TYR A 400 -11.93 3.44 -34.75
CA TYR A 400 -10.49 3.40 -35.00
C TYR A 400 -10.06 1.93 -35.23
N CYS A 401 -9.19 1.70 -36.20
CA CYS A 401 -8.78 0.35 -36.61
C CYS A 401 -7.42 -0.01 -35.98
N ILE A 402 -7.35 -1.16 -35.30
CA ILE A 402 -6.12 -1.71 -34.71
C ILE A 402 -5.89 -3.11 -35.30
N ASP A 403 -5.25 -3.16 -36.48
CA ASP A 403 -5.05 -4.38 -37.28
C ASP A 403 -6.37 -5.14 -37.57
N SER A 404 -6.67 -6.21 -36.82
CA SER A 404 -7.93 -6.99 -36.89
C SER A 404 -8.98 -6.60 -35.85
N ASP A 405 -8.60 -5.88 -34.80
CA ASP A 405 -9.48 -5.38 -33.75
C ASP A 405 -9.84 -3.91 -34.03
N HIS A 406 -10.90 -3.40 -33.39
CA HIS A 406 -11.34 -2.01 -33.53
C HIS A 406 -11.70 -1.40 -32.17
N ASP A 407 -11.41 -0.10 -32.00
CA ASP A 407 -12.05 0.75 -30.99
C ASP A 407 -13.32 1.31 -31.60
N TYR A 408 -14.48 0.86 -31.11
CA TYR A 408 -15.80 1.28 -31.60
C TYR A 408 -16.30 2.60 -31.02
N HIS A 409 -15.59 3.17 -30.04
CA HIS A 409 -15.99 4.40 -29.36
C HIS A 409 -14.81 5.38 -29.15
N PRO A 410 -14.05 5.76 -30.21
CA PRO A 410 -12.90 6.66 -30.05
C PRO A 410 -13.29 7.97 -29.37
N LEU A 411 -12.44 8.47 -28.49
CA LEU A 411 -12.69 9.74 -27.81
C LEU A 411 -12.30 10.92 -28.73
N MET A 412 -13.15 11.95 -28.79
CA MET A 412 -12.88 13.18 -29.53
C MET A 412 -11.88 14.13 -28.84
N GLN A 413 -11.56 13.88 -27.57
CA GLN A 413 -10.60 14.64 -26.75
C GLN A 413 -9.86 13.66 -25.80
N PRO A 414 -8.74 14.07 -25.19
CA PRO A 414 -8.08 13.28 -24.15
C PRO A 414 -9.04 12.89 -23.02
N TRP A 415 -8.93 11.67 -22.49
CA TRP A 415 -9.97 11.02 -21.68
C TRP A 415 -10.31 11.77 -20.39
N ASP A 416 -9.34 12.45 -19.78
CA ASP A 416 -9.52 13.26 -18.58
C ASP A 416 -10.54 14.41 -18.79
N ASN A 417 -10.82 14.84 -20.02
CA ASN A 417 -11.85 15.86 -20.33
C ASN A 417 -13.30 15.35 -20.17
N TYR A 418 -13.51 14.04 -20.04
CA TYR A 418 -14.83 13.42 -20.00
C TYR A 418 -15.37 13.26 -18.57
N PHE A 419 -14.49 13.40 -17.58
CA PHE A 419 -14.82 13.26 -16.17
C PHE A 419 -14.60 14.61 -15.46
N ALA A 420 -15.56 15.00 -14.62
CA ALA A 420 -15.37 16.18 -13.79
C ALA A 420 -14.39 15.83 -12.67
N ILE A 421 -13.37 16.67 -12.46
CA ILE A 421 -12.45 16.55 -11.32
C ILE A 421 -13.30 16.49 -10.03
N PRO A 422 -13.18 15.44 -9.19
CA PRO A 422 -13.92 15.34 -7.95
C PRO A 422 -13.49 16.45 -6.98
N ILE A 423 -14.45 17.26 -6.53
CA ILE A 423 -14.28 18.32 -5.53
C ILE A 423 -15.09 17.99 -4.27
N PHE A 424 -14.66 18.46 -3.10
CA PHE A 424 -15.47 18.31 -1.88
C PHE A 424 -16.33 19.55 -1.67
N ASP A 425 -17.54 19.58 -2.24
CA ASP A 425 -18.45 20.72 -2.11
C ASP A 425 -19.61 20.42 -1.14
N THR A 426 -19.74 21.22 -0.08
CA THR A 426 -20.93 21.19 0.82
C THR A 426 -22.09 22.02 0.29
N GLY A 427 -21.87 22.83 -0.75
CA GLY A 427 -22.82 23.75 -1.32
C GLY A 427 -23.19 24.92 -0.40
N LYS A 428 -24.01 25.82 -0.93
CA LYS A 428 -24.55 26.98 -0.19
C LYS A 428 -25.37 26.54 1.02
N GLY A 429 -25.08 27.16 2.16
CA GLY A 429 -25.81 26.95 3.40
C GLY A 429 -26.93 27.98 3.62
N THR A 430 -27.26 28.19 4.90
CA THR A 430 -28.34 29.06 5.38
C THR A 430 -27.83 30.24 6.21
N TYR A 431 -28.69 31.25 6.39
CA TYR A 431 -28.50 32.44 7.23
C TYR A 431 -29.49 32.39 8.41
N PRO A 432 -29.16 32.89 9.63
CA PRO A 432 -27.91 33.54 10.03
C PRO A 432 -26.81 32.57 10.47
N SER A 433 -25.59 33.09 10.50
CA SER A 433 -24.41 32.48 11.11
C SER A 433 -23.69 33.55 11.96
N ILE A 434 -22.52 33.23 12.51
CA ILE A 434 -21.59 34.16 13.17
C ILE A 434 -20.15 33.68 12.93
N ALA A 435 -19.17 34.58 13.03
CA ALA A 435 -17.76 34.21 13.05
C ALA A 435 -17.44 33.25 14.20
N GLY A 436 -16.53 32.31 13.99
CA GLY A 436 -16.19 31.30 15.00
C GLY A 436 -15.21 30.26 14.51
N THR A 437 -15.08 29.17 15.27
CA THR A 437 -14.21 28.02 14.97
C THR A 437 -15.06 26.77 14.83
N HIS A 438 -15.17 26.25 13.61
CA HIS A 438 -15.80 24.97 13.30
C HIS A 438 -14.77 23.85 13.43
N LYS A 439 -15.15 22.74 14.06
CA LYS A 439 -14.39 21.49 14.14
C LYS A 439 -15.29 20.31 13.80
N GLY A 440 -14.68 19.27 13.28
CA GLY A 440 -15.33 18.02 12.94
C GLY A 440 -14.42 17.16 12.09
N THR A 441 -15.03 16.31 11.29
CA THR A 441 -14.37 15.37 10.40
C THR A 441 -14.97 15.45 9.00
N ILE A 442 -14.12 15.24 7.99
CA ILE A 442 -14.44 15.11 6.57
C ILE A 442 -14.02 13.71 6.13
N LYS A 443 -14.82 13.08 5.27
CA LYS A 443 -14.54 11.79 4.63
C LYS A 443 -15.01 11.84 3.19
N SER A 444 -14.10 11.80 2.21
CA SER A 444 -14.48 11.79 0.80
C SER A 444 -14.96 10.41 0.36
N SER A 445 -15.81 10.35 -0.67
CA SER A 445 -16.12 9.10 -1.39
C SER A 445 -15.14 8.83 -2.55
N ASP A 446 -14.45 9.88 -3.01
CA ASP A 446 -13.54 9.87 -4.14
C ASP A 446 -12.16 10.44 -3.75
N ILE A 447 -11.19 10.29 -4.66
CA ILE A 447 -9.90 10.97 -4.59
C ILE A 447 -10.14 12.44 -4.92
N ILE A 448 -9.92 13.32 -3.95
CA ILE A 448 -10.10 14.77 -4.10
C ILE A 448 -8.75 15.43 -3.89
N ASN A 449 -8.17 15.97 -4.96
CA ASN A 449 -7.00 16.84 -4.87
C ASN A 449 -7.45 18.22 -4.40
N VAL A 450 -6.75 18.77 -3.41
CA VAL A 450 -7.09 20.03 -2.75
C VAL A 450 -5.87 20.95 -2.75
N SER A 451 -6.05 22.12 -3.33
CA SER A 451 -5.11 23.24 -3.34
C SER A 451 -5.64 24.45 -2.56
N ARG A 452 -6.97 24.58 -2.46
CA ARG A 452 -7.67 25.69 -1.81
C ARG A 452 -8.93 25.26 -1.06
N LEU A 453 -9.35 26.13 -0.15
CA LEU A 453 -10.66 26.08 0.51
C LEU A 453 -11.43 27.36 0.15
N TYR A 454 -12.57 27.18 -0.52
CA TYR A 454 -13.55 28.23 -0.80
C TYR A 454 -14.60 28.28 0.32
N THR A 455 -14.99 29.49 0.74
CA THR A 455 -16.01 29.72 1.78
C THR A 455 -17.26 30.40 1.20
N TYR A 456 -18.44 29.79 1.29
CA TYR A 456 -19.70 30.42 0.89
C TYR A 456 -20.06 31.54 1.88
N SER A 457 -19.98 32.80 1.46
CA SER A 457 -20.28 33.95 2.31
C SER A 457 -21.78 34.24 2.45
N CYS A 458 -22.18 34.78 3.60
CA CYS A 458 -23.48 35.44 3.71
C CYS A 458 -23.49 36.77 2.92
N MET A 459 -24.63 37.09 2.28
CA MET A 459 -24.77 38.28 1.45
C MET A 459 -24.69 39.56 2.31
N GLY A 460 -23.88 40.54 1.89
CA GLY A 460 -23.75 41.85 2.53
C GLY A 460 -22.86 41.91 3.77
N THR A 461 -22.65 40.79 4.47
CA THR A 461 -21.74 40.72 5.64
C THR A 461 -20.30 40.36 5.28
N GLY A 462 -20.12 39.66 4.15
CA GLY A 462 -18.88 38.93 3.88
C GLY A 462 -18.74 37.70 4.78
N GLY A 463 -17.94 36.74 4.33
CA GLY A 463 -17.75 35.45 4.99
C GLY A 463 -16.51 34.81 4.41
N TYR A 464 -15.45 34.75 5.21
CA TYR A 464 -14.12 34.28 4.83
C TYR A 464 -13.53 33.43 5.95
N THR A 465 -12.57 32.58 5.58
CA THR A 465 -11.82 31.76 6.50
C THR A 465 -10.49 32.44 6.83
N GLU A 466 -10.20 32.63 8.11
CA GLU A 466 -8.90 33.14 8.61
C GLU A 466 -7.86 32.02 8.67
N TYR A 467 -8.29 30.81 9.01
CA TYR A 467 -7.42 29.66 9.18
C TYR A 467 -8.19 28.37 8.89
N ALA A 468 -7.61 27.49 8.10
CA ALA A 468 -8.04 26.10 8.02
C ALA A 468 -6.87 25.17 8.34
N ARG A 469 -7.17 24.08 9.02
CA ARG A 469 -6.31 22.92 9.18
C ARG A 469 -7.11 21.67 8.86
N ILE A 470 -6.54 20.75 8.11
CA ILE A 470 -7.11 19.44 7.81
C ILE A 470 -6.03 18.40 8.12
N TRP A 471 -6.33 17.43 8.98
CA TRP A 471 -5.32 16.49 9.46
C TRP A 471 -5.87 15.13 9.91
N ASN A 472 -5.02 14.11 9.85
CA ASN A 472 -5.23 12.81 10.47
C ASN A 472 -3.87 12.24 10.92
N ALA A 473 -3.67 10.92 10.85
CA ALA A 473 -2.41 10.28 11.24
C ALA A 473 -1.26 10.45 10.22
N THR A 474 -1.57 10.83 8.96
CA THR A 474 -0.64 10.83 7.82
C THR A 474 -0.61 12.16 7.05
N LEU A 475 -1.66 12.98 7.18
CA LEU A 475 -1.77 14.33 6.64
C LEU A 475 -1.86 15.35 7.78
N ASP A 476 -1.16 16.48 7.69
CA ASP A 476 -1.38 17.65 8.54
C ASP A 476 -1.06 18.93 7.76
N VAL A 477 -2.10 19.53 7.17
CA VAL A 477 -1.99 20.70 6.29
C VAL A 477 -2.79 21.86 6.84
N ASN A 478 -2.29 23.08 6.61
CA ASN A 478 -2.98 24.29 7.02
C ASN A 478 -2.82 25.43 6.00
N ALA A 479 -3.78 26.35 6.06
CA ALA A 479 -3.87 27.55 5.23
C ALA A 479 -4.29 28.73 6.13
N THR A 480 -3.72 29.91 5.89
CA THR A 480 -4.06 31.14 6.63
C THR A 480 -4.50 32.23 5.65
N GLY A 481 -5.66 32.83 5.91
CA GLY A 481 -6.29 33.85 5.05
C GLY A 481 -5.92 35.28 5.44
N GLY A 482 -5.77 36.16 4.44
CA GLY A 482 -5.42 37.57 4.60
C GLY A 482 -6.59 38.53 4.86
N GLY A 483 -7.73 38.03 5.34
CA GLY A 483 -8.96 38.83 5.49
C GLY A 483 -9.58 39.22 4.14
N TYR A 484 -10.18 40.41 4.07
CA TYR A 484 -10.82 40.96 2.86
C TYR A 484 -9.82 41.46 1.78
N THR A 485 -8.70 40.76 1.60
CA THR A 485 -7.69 41.10 0.60
C THR A 485 -7.70 40.09 -0.55
N GLY A 486 -7.64 40.59 -1.79
CA GLY A 486 -7.64 39.75 -2.99
C GLY A 486 -8.91 38.89 -3.14
N ASP A 487 -8.72 37.62 -3.46
CA ASP A 487 -9.76 36.59 -3.59
C ASP A 487 -10.18 36.05 -2.21
N TRP A 488 -10.77 36.91 -1.40
CA TRP A 488 -11.04 36.70 0.03
C TRP A 488 -12.02 35.55 0.35
N HIS A 489 -12.71 34.98 -0.64
CA HIS A 489 -13.48 33.75 -0.45
C HIS A 489 -12.60 32.51 -0.30
N ASN A 490 -11.40 32.56 -0.85
CA ASN A 490 -10.47 31.46 -0.94
C ASN A 490 -9.31 31.63 0.03
N ILE A 491 -8.88 30.53 0.63
CA ILE A 491 -7.56 30.39 1.21
C ILE A 491 -6.82 29.25 0.52
N TYR A 492 -5.52 29.42 0.32
CA TYR A 492 -4.67 28.49 -0.41
C TYR A 492 -3.78 27.76 0.59
N PHE A 493 -3.69 26.44 0.47
CA PHE A 493 -2.76 25.64 1.25
C PHE A 493 -1.34 25.83 0.69
N SER A 494 -0.33 25.79 1.57
CA SER A 494 1.07 26.02 1.15
C SER A 494 1.58 24.93 0.19
N GLU A 495 1.06 23.71 0.33
CA GLU A 495 1.29 22.57 -0.53
C GLU A 495 -0.06 21.92 -0.85
N PRO A 496 -0.36 21.56 -2.12
CA PRO A 496 -1.52 20.76 -2.45
C PRO A 496 -1.46 19.37 -1.82
N PHE A 497 -2.63 18.80 -1.51
CA PHE A 497 -2.76 17.49 -0.88
C PHE A 497 -3.97 16.73 -1.41
N THR A 498 -4.09 15.45 -1.03
CA THR A 498 -5.15 14.57 -1.49
C THR A 498 -5.98 14.04 -0.32
N LEU A 499 -7.31 14.18 -0.40
CA LEU A 499 -8.25 13.43 0.43
C LEU A 499 -8.54 12.10 -0.26
N TYR A 500 -8.22 10.99 0.40
CA TYR A 500 -8.47 9.65 -0.11
C TYR A 500 -9.87 9.14 0.26
N PRO A 501 -10.53 8.37 -0.63
CA PRO A 501 -11.81 7.73 -0.36
C PRO A 501 -11.85 7.04 1.00
N ASN A 502 -12.96 7.22 1.71
CA ASN A 502 -13.27 6.60 3.01
C ASN A 502 -12.29 6.91 4.16
N CYS A 503 -11.23 7.67 3.92
CA CYS A 503 -10.31 8.13 4.95
C CYS A 503 -10.92 9.29 5.72
N GLU A 504 -10.77 9.28 7.05
CA GLU A 504 -11.30 10.34 7.91
C GLU A 504 -10.22 11.39 8.19
N TYR A 505 -10.59 12.65 8.03
CA TYR A 505 -9.74 13.81 8.26
C TYR A 505 -10.42 14.75 9.24
N ASN A 506 -9.78 15.02 10.37
CA ASN A 506 -10.21 16.08 11.26
C ASN A 506 -10.03 17.43 10.55
N TYR A 507 -10.92 18.38 10.82
CA TYR A 507 -10.76 19.74 10.38
C TYR A 507 -10.90 20.74 11.53
N THR A 508 -10.29 21.91 11.33
CA THR A 508 -10.55 23.12 12.10
C THR A 508 -10.58 24.26 11.11
N ILE A 509 -11.73 24.92 11.01
CA ILE A 509 -11.97 26.04 10.09
C ILE A 509 -12.42 27.21 10.95
N LYS A 510 -11.56 28.23 11.05
CA LYS A 510 -11.83 29.47 11.76
C LYS A 510 -12.29 30.54 10.77
N THR A 511 -13.50 31.02 10.93
CA THR A 511 -14.09 32.05 10.08
C THR A 511 -14.00 33.41 10.74
N GLY A 512 -13.49 34.41 9.99
CA GLY A 512 -13.29 35.79 10.49
C GLY A 512 -14.46 36.72 10.23
N SER A 513 -15.54 36.20 9.66
CA SER A 513 -16.80 36.90 9.43
C SER A 513 -17.95 35.90 9.33
N TYR A 514 -19.01 36.17 8.56
CA TYR A 514 -20.25 35.40 8.57
C TYR A 514 -20.30 34.40 7.39
N PRO A 515 -19.79 33.15 7.52
CA PRO A 515 -19.97 32.11 6.52
C PRO A 515 -21.45 31.69 6.46
N GLN A 516 -21.90 31.09 5.37
CA GLN A 516 -23.12 30.30 5.41
C GLN A 516 -22.87 28.99 6.17
N ILE A 517 -23.92 28.43 6.76
CA ILE A 517 -23.82 27.18 7.53
C ILE A 517 -24.97 26.22 7.21
N HIS A 518 -24.69 24.93 7.37
CA HIS A 518 -25.68 23.86 7.38
C HIS A 518 -26.02 23.53 8.83
N HIS A 519 -27.27 23.78 9.23
CA HIS A 519 -27.80 23.50 10.57
C HIS A 519 -28.05 21.99 10.78
N LYS A 520 -26.97 21.20 10.78
CA LYS A 520 -26.94 19.73 10.86
C LYS A 520 -25.71 19.28 11.64
N THR A 521 -25.83 18.20 12.40
CA THR A 521 -24.69 17.51 13.04
C THR A 521 -23.83 16.78 12.02
N ALA A 522 -24.43 16.27 10.94
CA ALA A 522 -23.77 15.59 9.84
C ALA A 522 -24.41 15.93 8.48
N PHE A 523 -23.62 15.98 7.42
CA PHE A 523 -24.05 16.32 6.07
C PHE A 523 -23.34 15.45 5.02
N LEU A 524 -24.14 14.80 4.17
CA LEU A 524 -23.67 14.05 3.01
C LEU A 524 -23.63 14.98 1.79
N THR A 525 -22.49 15.04 1.12
CA THR A 525 -22.26 15.77 -0.13
C THR A 525 -22.31 14.79 -1.31
N THR A 526 -22.12 15.28 -2.54
CA THR A 526 -22.01 14.40 -3.72
C THR A 526 -20.79 13.48 -3.63
N ASN A 527 -19.68 13.98 -3.10
CA ASN A 527 -18.36 13.33 -3.12
C ASN A 527 -17.84 13.01 -1.71
N GLY A 528 -18.73 12.79 -0.74
CA GLY A 528 -18.36 12.43 0.63
C GLY A 528 -19.30 12.95 1.71
N TRP A 529 -18.74 13.15 2.90
CA TRP A 529 -19.46 13.43 4.13
C TRP A 529 -18.65 14.34 5.06
N ILE A 530 -19.35 15.17 5.84
CA ILE A 530 -18.78 16.06 6.84
C ILE A 530 -19.67 16.08 8.10
N ASN A 531 -19.08 16.12 9.29
CA ASN A 531 -19.81 16.39 10.54
C ASN A 531 -19.29 17.64 11.25
N CYS A 532 -20.10 18.16 12.18
CA CYS A 532 -19.64 19.12 13.18
C CYS A 532 -19.55 18.39 14.51
N THR A 533 -18.38 18.43 15.16
CA THR A 533 -18.21 17.94 16.54
C THR A 533 -18.24 19.09 17.54
N GLU A 534 -17.79 20.28 17.12
CA GLU A 534 -17.86 21.51 17.91
C GLU A 534 -17.77 22.73 16.97
N PHE A 535 -18.74 23.64 17.06
CA PHE A 535 -18.60 25.02 16.61
C PHE A 535 -18.59 25.93 17.84
N VAL A 536 -17.55 26.76 17.96
CA VAL A 536 -17.48 27.80 19.00
C VAL A 536 -17.56 29.16 18.33
N ASP A 537 -18.62 29.93 18.63
CA ASP A 537 -18.77 31.27 18.08
C ASP A 537 -17.83 32.31 18.72
N ALA A 538 -17.77 33.50 18.13
CA ALA A 538 -16.97 34.63 18.62
C ALA A 538 -17.37 35.13 20.02
N THR A 539 -18.50 34.69 20.59
CA THR A 539 -18.91 34.96 21.97
C THR A 539 -18.49 33.85 22.96
N GLY A 540 -18.02 32.72 22.45
CA GLY A 540 -17.67 31.52 23.23
C GLY A 540 -18.81 30.50 23.37
N THR A 541 -19.97 30.73 22.73
CA THR A 541 -21.09 29.78 22.79
C THR A 541 -20.80 28.58 21.88
N LYS A 542 -21.17 27.39 22.35
CA LYS A 542 -20.89 26.11 21.67
C LYS A 542 -22.14 25.51 21.03
N TYR A 543 -21.95 24.92 19.85
CA TYR A 543 -22.95 24.20 19.08
C TYR A 543 -22.30 22.93 18.49
N ASP A 544 -23.09 21.89 18.20
CA ASP A 544 -22.62 20.62 17.61
C ASP A 544 -23.24 20.37 16.21
N ASN A 545 -24.01 21.33 15.71
CA ASN A 545 -24.83 21.19 14.51
C ASN A 545 -24.63 22.35 13.50
N TRP A 546 -23.47 23.01 13.50
CA TRP A 546 -23.16 24.16 12.64
C TRP A 546 -22.00 23.82 11.71
N ILE A 547 -22.28 23.03 10.67
CA ILE A 547 -21.32 22.66 9.63
C ILE A 547 -21.06 23.89 8.74
N PRO A 548 -19.80 24.26 8.45
CA PRO A 548 -19.48 25.40 7.60
C PRO A 548 -19.81 25.07 6.12
N ALA A 549 -20.39 26.04 5.40
CA ALA A 549 -20.57 25.92 3.96
C ALA A 549 -19.25 26.26 3.23
N ILE A 550 -18.56 25.21 2.79
CA ILE A 550 -17.24 25.24 2.15
C ILE A 550 -17.20 24.37 0.88
N MET A 551 -16.15 24.59 0.08
CA MET A 551 -15.74 23.72 -1.01
C MET A 551 -14.21 23.54 -1.00
N LEU A 552 -13.72 22.33 -1.29
CA LEU A 552 -12.29 21.99 -1.41
C LEU A 552 -11.99 21.47 -2.82
N GLU A 553 -10.96 22.04 -3.45
CA GLU A 553 -10.47 21.77 -4.83
C GLU A 553 -9.02 22.30 -5.00
#